data_AF-A0A9P7XCY7-F1
#
_entry.id   AF-A0A9P7XCY7-F1
#
_cell.length_a   1.000
_cell.length_b   1.000
_cell.length_c   1.000
_cell.angle_alpha   90.00
_cell.angle_beta   90.00
_cell.angle_gamma   90.00
#
_symmetry.space_group_name_H-M   'P 1'
#
loop_
_entity.id
_entity.type
_entity.pdbx_description
1 polymer ?
#
loop_
_entity_poly.entity_id
_entity_poly.type
_entity_poly.pdbx_seq_one_letter_code
_entity_poly.pdbx_strand_id
1 'polypeptide(L)'
;MFKIPSAIALHIEAGACHNISRHQVTAAVHSLKIAPTISLSHRLTQGPSTTIINYQATERAFNASANAYECYLCHRTFHTLQALNQHLGSPAHDQDEFKCPKCKRTYKLISGLIQHIESEVCGLAKFKRVEDEAHELMMRFMRALKL
;
A
#
# COMPACT_ATOMS: atom_id res chain seq x y z
N MET A 1 4.81 19.48 7.01
CA MET A 1 5.63 19.03 5.87
C MET A 1 6.05 17.59 6.15
N PHE A 2 5.76 16.66 5.24
CA PHE A 2 6.09 15.23 5.44
C PHE A 2 7.60 15.01 5.31
N LYS A 3 8.17 14.13 6.15
CA LYS A 3 9.62 13.87 6.21
C LYS A 3 10.06 12.65 5.39
N ILE A 4 9.12 11.78 5.02
CA ILE A 4 9.38 10.53 4.29
C ILE A 4 8.26 10.25 3.28
N PRO A 5 8.59 9.69 2.09
CA PRO A 5 7.62 9.31 1.07
C PRO A 5 6.46 8.42 1.57
N SER A 6 6.73 7.45 2.45
CA SER A 6 5.68 6.58 3.00
C SER A 6 4.59 7.34 3.76
N ALA A 7 4.95 8.42 4.45
CA ALA A 7 3.99 9.26 5.18
C ALA A 7 3.06 10.03 4.24
N ILE A 8 3.55 10.43 3.05
CA ILE A 8 2.73 11.06 2.01
C ILE A 8 1.74 10.04 1.44
N ALA A 9 2.23 8.84 1.08
CA ALA A 9 1.39 7.77 0.55
C ALA A 9 0.27 7.38 1.54
N LEU A 10 0.63 7.19 2.82
CA LEU A 10 -0.34 6.87 3.87
C LEU A 10 -1.40 7.97 4.05
N HIS A 11 -0.98 9.23 4.01
CA HIS A 11 -1.90 10.36 4.13
C HIS A 11 -2.94 10.40 3.00
N ILE A 12 -2.51 10.10 1.76
CA ILE A 12 -3.40 10.03 0.60
C ILE A 12 -4.33 8.81 0.71
N GLU A 13 -3.80 7.63 1.04
CA GLU A 13 -4.60 6.40 1.18
C GLU A 13 -5.63 6.48 2.32
N ALA A 14 -5.35 7.24 3.37
CA ALA A 14 -6.28 7.48 4.47
C ALA A 14 -7.48 8.39 4.07
N GLY A 15 -7.48 8.97 2.87
CA GLY A 15 -8.54 9.87 2.40
C GLY A 15 -8.59 11.21 3.13
N ALA A 16 -7.55 11.54 3.91
CA ALA A 16 -7.49 12.75 4.73
C ALA A 16 -7.24 14.02 3.90
N CYS A 17 -6.97 13.91 2.59
CA CYS A 17 -6.65 15.03 1.72
C CYS A 17 -7.17 14.81 0.30
N HIS A 18 -7.84 15.84 -0.24
CA HIS A 18 -8.38 15.88 -1.60
C HIS A 18 -9.42 14.81 -1.97
N ASN A 19 -10.04 14.13 -0.99
CA ASN A 19 -11.09 13.13 -1.20
C ASN A 19 -10.66 11.95 -2.11
N ILE A 20 -9.35 11.71 -2.20
CA ILE A 20 -8.77 10.59 -2.96
C ILE A 20 -8.84 9.35 -2.07
N SER A 21 -9.46 8.30 -2.57
CA SER A 21 -9.54 7.01 -1.88
C SER A 21 -8.31 6.14 -2.19
N ARG A 22 -7.92 5.27 -1.25
CA ARG A 22 -6.88 4.25 -1.46
C ARG A 22 -7.09 3.42 -2.73
N HIS A 23 -8.34 3.11 -3.10
CA HIS A 23 -8.62 2.36 -4.32
C HIS A 23 -8.27 3.14 -5.59
N GLN A 24 -8.44 4.47 -5.58
CA GLN A 24 -7.97 5.33 -6.68
C GLN A 24 -6.44 5.37 -6.73
N VAL A 25 -5.76 5.36 -5.59
CA VAL A 25 -4.30 5.25 -5.52
C VAL A 25 -3.84 3.92 -6.13
N THR A 26 -4.43 2.80 -5.72
CA THR A 26 -4.13 1.47 -6.28
C THR A 26 -4.37 1.43 -7.79
N ALA A 27 -5.51 1.92 -8.28
CA ALA A 27 -5.80 1.99 -9.70
C ALA A 27 -4.79 2.84 -10.48
N ALA A 28 -4.35 3.97 -9.91
CA ALA A 28 -3.31 4.81 -10.52
C ALA A 28 -1.95 4.10 -10.57
N VAL A 29 -1.55 3.41 -9.50
CA VAL A 29 -0.31 2.62 -9.48
C VAL A 29 -0.33 1.52 -10.55
N HIS A 30 -1.48 0.86 -10.73
CA HIS A 30 -1.67 -0.16 -11.77
C HIS A 30 -1.60 0.44 -13.18
N SER A 31 -2.27 1.57 -13.41
CA SER A 31 -2.26 2.27 -14.71
C SER A 31 -0.84 2.70 -15.11
N LEU A 32 -0.04 3.16 -14.14
CA LEU A 32 1.31 3.67 -14.37
C LEU A 32 2.39 2.58 -14.40
N LYS A 33 2.05 1.29 -14.16
CA LYS A 33 2.99 0.15 -14.10
C LYS A 33 4.20 0.39 -13.16
N ILE A 34 4.01 1.20 -12.11
CA ILE A 34 5.09 1.62 -11.20
C ILE A 34 5.60 0.47 -10.34
N ALA A 35 4.73 -0.47 -10.00
CA ALA A 35 5.10 -1.68 -9.26
C ALA A 35 4.74 -2.92 -10.09
N PRO A 36 5.61 -3.94 -10.16
CA PRO A 36 5.25 -5.18 -10.82
C PRO A 36 4.12 -5.86 -10.03
N THR A 37 2.93 -5.88 -10.62
CA THR A 37 1.78 -6.68 -10.17
C THR A 37 2.12 -8.16 -10.34
N ILE A 38 2.80 -8.75 -9.36
CA ILE A 38 2.93 -10.21 -9.28
C ILE A 38 1.76 -10.71 -8.43
N SER A 39 0.53 -10.46 -8.89
CA SER A 39 -0.68 -11.00 -8.28
C SER A 39 -0.62 -12.52 -8.40
N LEU A 40 -0.50 -13.20 -7.26
CA LEU A 40 -0.67 -14.64 -7.16
C LEU A 40 -2.16 -14.94 -7.04
N SER A 41 -2.91 -14.75 -8.13
CA SER A 41 -4.25 -15.34 -8.29
C SER A 41 -4.26 -16.09 -9.61
N HIS A 42 -3.74 -17.30 -9.54
CA HIS A 42 -3.75 -18.27 -10.62
C HIS A 42 -5.21 -18.74 -10.83
N ARG A 43 -5.89 -18.25 -11.87
CA ARG A 43 -6.74 -19.02 -12.81
C ARG A 43 -7.59 -18.12 -13.70
N LEU A 44 -7.32 -18.25 -15.00
CA LEU A 44 -8.24 -18.07 -16.14
C LEU A 44 -8.66 -16.64 -16.48
N THR A 45 -8.00 -16.12 -17.52
CA THR A 45 -8.60 -15.29 -18.60
C THR A 45 -9.57 -14.20 -18.16
N GLN A 46 -9.01 -13.02 -17.85
CA GLN A 46 -9.41 -11.71 -18.37
C GLN A 46 -8.43 -10.67 -17.80
N GLY A 47 -8.19 -9.59 -18.53
CA GLY A 47 -7.24 -8.53 -18.15
C GLY A 47 -7.52 -7.92 -16.77
N PRO A 48 -6.67 -7.00 -16.27
CA PRO A 48 -6.75 -6.47 -14.92
C PRO A 48 -7.99 -5.58 -14.77
N SER A 49 -9.15 -6.19 -14.58
CA SER A 49 -10.34 -5.51 -14.09
C SER A 49 -10.28 -5.59 -12.57
N THR A 50 -9.46 -4.72 -11.98
CA THR A 50 -9.53 -4.40 -10.55
C THR A 50 -10.87 -3.73 -10.30
N THR A 51 -11.93 -4.54 -10.16
CA THR A 51 -13.24 -4.06 -9.74
C THR A 51 -13.07 -3.57 -8.31
N ILE A 52 -13.06 -2.25 -8.14
CA ILE A 52 -13.01 -1.61 -6.82
C ILE A 52 -14.35 -1.86 -6.15
N ILE A 53 -14.39 -2.79 -5.19
CA ILE A 53 -15.58 -3.07 -4.38
C ILE A 53 -15.53 -2.18 -3.14
N ASN A 54 -16.42 -1.18 -3.10
CA ASN A 54 -16.63 -0.38 -1.89
C ASN A 54 -17.74 -1.03 -1.06
N TYR A 55 -17.41 -1.41 0.17
CA TYR A 55 -18.40 -1.89 1.13
C TYR A 55 -18.96 -0.72 1.93
N GLN A 56 -20.28 -0.63 2.02
CA GLN A 56 -20.96 0.34 2.87
C GLN A 56 -21.99 -0.39 3.74
N ALA A 57 -21.86 -0.23 5.05
CA ALA A 57 -22.81 -0.73 6.02
C ALA A 57 -23.97 0.26 6.20
N THR A 58 -25.14 -0.30 6.49
CA THR A 58 -26.35 0.43 6.89
C THR A 58 -26.75 0.00 8.31
N GLU A 59 -27.77 0.64 8.88
CA GLU A 59 -28.37 0.28 10.18
C GLU A 59 -28.71 -1.22 10.30
N ARG A 60 -28.93 -1.90 9.17
CA ARG A 60 -29.22 -3.35 9.09
C ARG A 60 -28.05 -4.24 9.55
N ALA A 61 -26.84 -3.71 9.66
CA ALA A 61 -25.67 -4.44 10.16
C ALA A 61 -25.65 -4.53 11.70
N PHE A 62 -26.63 -3.95 12.39
CA PHE A 62 -26.76 -4.05 13.84
C PHE A 62 -27.14 -5.48 14.26
N ASN A 63 -26.25 -6.11 15.03
CA ASN A 63 -26.47 -7.39 15.66
C ASN A 63 -27.01 -7.17 17.08
N ALA A 64 -28.30 -7.45 17.28
CA ALA A 64 -28.97 -7.29 18.56
C ALA A 64 -28.40 -8.21 19.66
N SER A 65 -27.91 -9.40 19.31
CA SER A 65 -27.32 -10.35 20.26
C SER A 65 -25.97 -9.87 20.79
N ALA A 66 -25.19 -9.20 19.93
CA ALA A 66 -23.90 -8.60 20.31
C ALA A 66 -24.02 -7.15 20.81
N ASN A 67 -25.23 -6.56 20.73
CA ASN A 67 -25.50 -5.15 20.97
C ASN A 67 -24.50 -4.21 20.25
N ALA A 68 -24.17 -4.53 18.99
CA ALA A 68 -23.12 -3.87 18.23
C ALA A 68 -23.33 -4.05 16.71
N TYR A 69 -22.68 -3.22 15.90
CA TYR A 69 -22.62 -3.37 14.44
C TYR A 69 -21.57 -4.40 14.05
N GLU A 70 -21.93 -5.38 13.23
CA GLU A 70 -21.03 -6.48 12.84
C GLU A 70 -20.59 -6.38 11.38
N CYS A 71 -19.28 -6.54 11.15
CA CYS A 71 -18.74 -6.69 9.81
C CYS A 71 -18.94 -8.13 9.31
N TYR A 72 -19.81 -8.35 8.33
CA TYR A 72 -20.05 -9.69 7.78
C TYR A 72 -18.85 -10.32 7.03
N LEU A 73 -17.82 -9.54 6.73
CA LEU A 73 -16.62 -10.04 6.04
C LEU A 73 -15.59 -10.65 7.01
N CYS A 74 -15.55 -10.21 8.27
CA CYS A 74 -14.60 -10.72 9.27
C CYS A 74 -15.16 -10.92 10.68
N HIS A 75 -16.47 -10.72 10.86
CA HIS A 75 -17.21 -10.84 12.11
C HIS A 75 -16.70 -9.96 13.26
N ARG A 76 -15.95 -8.88 12.96
CA ARG A 76 -15.62 -7.86 13.96
C ARG A 76 -16.83 -7.00 14.29
N THR A 77 -16.98 -6.68 15.57
CA THR A 77 -18.05 -5.83 16.10
C THR A 77 -17.57 -4.42 16.40
N PHE A 78 -18.45 -3.44 16.20
CA PHE A 78 -18.21 -2.01 16.38
C PHE A 78 -19.37 -1.36 17.12
N HIS A 79 -19.10 -0.40 17.99
CA HIS A 79 -20.15 0.28 18.77
C HIS A 79 -21.02 1.23 17.94
N THR A 80 -20.54 1.69 16.78
CA THR A 80 -21.27 2.65 15.93
C THR A 80 -21.22 2.25 14.46
N LEU A 81 -22.25 2.62 13.69
CA LEU A 81 -22.31 2.41 12.25
C LEU A 81 -21.16 3.14 11.52
N GLN A 82 -20.77 4.32 12.02
CA GLN A 82 -19.64 5.08 11.47
C GLN A 82 -18.33 4.31 11.61
N ALA A 83 -18.07 3.71 12.77
CA ALA A 83 -16.86 2.91 12.99
C ALA A 83 -16.83 1.67 12.09
N LEU A 84 -17.98 1.00 11.87
CA LEU A 84 -18.07 -0.10 10.91
C LEU A 84 -17.80 0.39 9.47
N ASN A 85 -18.37 1.51 9.05
CA ASN A 85 -18.11 2.07 7.72
C ASN A 85 -16.65 2.50 7.53
N GLN A 86 -16.00 3.06 8.56
CA GLN A 86 -14.56 3.34 8.54
C GLN A 86 -13.73 2.06 8.42
N HIS A 87 -14.11 0.99 9.12
CA HIS A 87 -13.48 -0.31 9.00
C HIS A 87 -13.63 -0.92 7.60
N LEU A 88 -14.83 -0.86 7.01
CA LEU A 88 -15.09 -1.31 5.64
C LEU A 88 -14.32 -0.50 4.60
N GLY A 89 -14.13 0.80 4.86
CA GLY A 89 -13.26 1.68 4.08
C GLY A 89 -11.76 1.50 4.34
N SER A 90 -11.37 0.62 5.26
CA SER A 90 -9.97 0.35 5.61
C SER A 90 -9.38 -0.83 4.82
N PRO A 91 -8.05 -1.00 4.80
CA PRO A 91 -7.38 -2.14 4.16
C PRO A 91 -7.64 -3.50 4.77
N ALA A 92 -8.54 -3.62 5.76
CA ALA A 92 -8.87 -4.88 6.39
C ALA A 92 -9.28 -5.96 5.38
N HIS A 93 -10.03 -5.57 4.34
CA HIS A 93 -10.61 -6.49 3.35
C HIS A 93 -9.96 -6.45 1.97
N ASP A 94 -8.88 -5.70 1.81
CA ASP A 94 -8.16 -5.62 0.55
C ASP A 94 -7.30 -6.86 0.31
N GLN A 95 -7.09 -7.15 -0.97
CA GLN A 95 -6.15 -8.16 -1.41
C GLN A 95 -4.71 -7.65 -1.24
N ASP A 96 -3.79 -8.58 -1.05
CA ASP A 96 -2.37 -8.31 -1.04
C ASP A 96 -1.84 -8.11 -2.46
N GLU A 97 -1.94 -6.87 -2.96
CA GLU A 97 -1.63 -6.54 -4.36
C GLU A 97 -0.17 -6.12 -4.59
N PHE A 98 0.52 -5.62 -3.57
CA PHE A 98 1.88 -5.07 -3.71
C PHE A 98 2.94 -6.04 -3.19
N LYS A 99 3.86 -6.48 -4.06
CA LYS A 99 4.91 -7.42 -3.69
C LYS A 99 6.29 -6.78 -3.77
N CYS A 100 7.08 -6.91 -2.70
CA CYS A 100 8.48 -6.52 -2.73
C CYS A 100 9.26 -7.41 -3.71
N PRO A 101 9.94 -6.86 -4.72
CA PRO A 101 10.59 -7.66 -5.74
C PRO A 101 11.80 -8.44 -5.20
N LYS A 102 12.38 -7.99 -4.07
CA LYS A 102 13.55 -8.62 -3.45
C LYS A 102 13.17 -9.71 -2.44
N CYS A 103 12.44 -9.38 -1.38
CA CYS A 103 12.12 -10.33 -0.31
C CYS A 103 10.79 -11.08 -0.53
N LYS A 104 10.04 -10.73 -1.58
CA LYS A 104 8.75 -11.35 -1.96
C LYS A 104 7.63 -11.20 -0.93
N ARG A 105 7.80 -10.41 0.14
CA ARG A 105 6.72 -10.03 1.06
C ARG A 105 5.66 -9.23 0.33
N THR A 106 4.41 -9.42 0.73
CA THR A 106 3.23 -8.81 0.13
C THR A 106 2.60 -7.81 1.09
N TYR A 107 1.93 -6.81 0.52
CA TYR A 107 1.31 -5.69 1.21
C TYR A 107 0.00 -5.34 0.52
N LYS A 108 -1.01 -4.96 1.30
CA LYS A 108 -2.31 -4.48 0.80
C LYS A 108 -2.27 -3.03 0.29
N LEU A 109 -1.36 -2.23 0.84
CA LEU A 109 -1.21 -0.80 0.54
C LEU A 109 0.16 -0.49 -0.05
N ILE A 110 0.21 0.54 -0.91
CA ILE A 110 1.48 0.99 -1.47
C ILE A 110 2.34 1.67 -0.41
N SER A 111 1.72 2.38 0.57
CA SER A 111 2.45 2.95 1.71
C SER A 111 3.17 1.88 2.52
N GLY A 112 2.56 0.70 2.71
CA GLY A 112 3.16 -0.44 3.40
C GLY A 112 4.39 -0.98 2.68
N LEU A 113 4.33 -1.08 1.34
CA LEU A 113 5.48 -1.48 0.54
C LEU A 113 6.60 -0.42 0.59
N ILE A 114 6.26 0.87 0.47
CA ILE A 114 7.24 1.96 0.54
C ILE A 114 7.92 1.98 1.90
N GLN A 115 7.17 1.90 2.98
CA GLN A 115 7.71 1.85 4.35
C GLN A 115 8.64 0.65 4.54
N HIS A 116 8.29 -0.52 3.98
CA HIS A 116 9.15 -1.70 4.00
C HIS A 116 10.48 -1.49 3.25
N ILE A 117 10.46 -0.77 2.14
CA ILE A 117 11.64 -0.46 1.35
C ILE A 117 12.50 0.56 2.10
N GLU A 118 11.88 1.62 2.63
CA GLU A 118 12.53 2.69 3.42
C GLU A 118 13.20 2.16 4.69
N SER A 119 12.62 1.15 5.34
CA SER A 119 13.21 0.56 6.54
C SER A 119 14.45 -0.30 6.27
N GLU A 120 14.88 -0.42 5.01
CA GLU A 120 16.05 -1.18 4.54
C GLU A 120 16.09 -2.67 4.92
N VAL A 121 15.02 -3.21 5.53
CA VAL A 121 14.99 -4.59 6.06
C VAL A 121 15.08 -5.66 4.98
N CYS A 122 14.60 -5.37 3.76
CA CYS A 122 14.82 -6.24 2.61
C CYS A 122 16.14 -5.93 1.89
N GLY A 123 16.78 -4.81 2.21
CA GLY A 123 17.97 -4.29 1.58
C GLY A 123 17.80 -3.89 0.11
N LEU A 124 16.59 -3.55 -0.31
CA LEU A 124 16.31 -3.06 -1.67
C LEU A 124 16.79 -1.62 -1.82
N ALA A 125 16.48 -0.74 -0.87
CA ALA A 125 16.91 0.66 -0.87
C ALA A 125 18.17 0.91 -0.04
N LYS A 126 19.13 -0.04 0.02
CA LYS A 126 20.38 0.17 0.77
C LYS A 126 21.09 1.42 0.24
N PHE A 127 21.02 2.52 0.99
CA PHE A 127 21.66 3.79 0.64
C PHE A 127 23.17 3.61 0.44
N LYS A 128 23.76 2.71 1.23
CA LYS A 128 25.17 2.33 1.12
C LYS A 128 25.59 1.96 -0.31
N ARG A 129 24.75 1.29 -1.12
CA ARG A 129 25.12 0.97 -2.51
C ARG A 129 25.21 2.22 -3.40
N VAL A 130 24.30 3.17 -3.19
CA VAL A 130 24.29 4.44 -3.93
C VAL A 130 25.46 5.31 -3.49
N GLU A 131 25.76 5.35 -2.19
CA GLU A 131 26.93 6.04 -1.64
C GLU A 131 28.24 5.43 -2.15
N ASP A 132 28.35 4.09 -2.15
CA ASP A 132 29.52 3.36 -2.64
C ASP A 132 29.72 3.63 -4.15
N GLU A 133 28.66 3.56 -4.96
CA GLU A 133 28.72 3.86 -6.40
C GLU A 133 29.07 5.32 -6.67
N ALA A 134 28.49 6.27 -5.92
CA ALA A 134 28.79 7.69 -6.05
C ALA A 134 30.24 8.00 -5.67
N HIS A 135 30.75 7.38 -4.60
CA HIS A 135 32.13 7.50 -4.18
C HIS A 135 33.10 6.90 -5.21
N GLU A 136 32.78 5.73 -5.77
CA GLU A 136 33.59 5.12 -6.84
C GLU A 136 33.60 5.99 -8.11
N LEU A 137 32.45 6.55 -8.49
CA LEU A 137 32.35 7.46 -9.62
C LEU A 137 33.21 8.72 -9.40
N MET A 138 33.15 9.28 -8.19
CA MET A 138 33.96 10.44 -7.79
C MET A 138 35.46 10.12 -7.84
N MET A 139 35.88 8.97 -7.34
CA MET A 139 37.28 8.52 -7.41
C MET A 139 37.77 8.31 -8.85
N ARG A 140 36.91 7.78 -9.73
CA ARG A 140 37.23 7.66 -11.18
C ARG A 140 37.38 9.03 -11.83
N PHE A 141 36.51 9.97 -11.49
CA PHE A 141 36.57 11.35 -11.97
C PHE A 141 37.85 12.06 -11.52
N MET A 142 38.23 11.94 -10.24
CA MET A 142 39.47 12.54 -9.71
C MET A 142 40.71 11.98 -10.41
N ARG A 143 40.79 10.65 -10.61
CA ARG A 143 41.87 10.03 -11.39
C ARG A 143 41.92 10.52 -12.84
N ALA A 144 40.77 10.70 -13.49
CA ALA A 144 40.70 11.18 -14.87
C ALA A 144 41.18 12.63 -15.00
N LEU A 145 40.97 13.46 -13.98
CA LEU A 145 41.44 14.84 -13.93
C LEU A 145 42.88 14.98 -13.38
N LYS A 146 43.54 13.88 -12.99
CA LYS A 146 44.85 13.87 -12.31
C LYS A 146 44.88 14.78 -11.06
N LEU A 147 43.77 14.87 -10.33
CA LEU A 147 43.68 15.50 -9.01
C LEU A 147 44.06 14.50 -7.91
#